data_AF-A0A3S1QW86-F1
#
_entry.id   AF-A0A3S1QW86-F1
#
_cell.length_a   1.000
_cell.length_b   1.000
_cell.length_c   1.000
_cell.angle_alpha   90.00
_cell.angle_beta   90.00
_cell.angle_gamma   90.00
#
_symmetry.space_group_name_H-M   'P 1'
#
loop_
_entity.id
_entity.type
_entity.pdbx_description
1 polymer ?
#
loop_
_entity_poly.entity_id
_entity_poly.type
_entity_poly.pdbx_seq_one_letter_code
_entity_poly.pdbx_strand_id
1 'polypeptide(L)'
;MKAAPYENEDAIQSLLESHPEVLAGDQFAGEETRRWALVAREVEVPDGEGGSARWSLDHLNLDQDAIPTLVEVKRRSDTRSRREVIGQMFDYAANGPSYWAIGDLQTSFAKTHADLSSDSIETLQKLFGDGVDAEAYWPRVEDNLRNGRIRMIFVVDDMPPELLRIVEFLARQMRDAEVYAVEIR
;
A
#
# COMPACT_ATOMS: atom_id res chain seq x y z
N MET A 1 -13.57 -10.46 24.69
CA MET A 1 -13.88 -9.01 24.63
C MET A 1 -13.89 -8.62 23.17
N LYS A 2 -14.90 -7.88 22.69
CA LYS A 2 -14.78 -7.18 21.40
C LYS A 2 -13.86 -5.99 21.64
N ALA A 3 -12.85 -5.81 20.80
CA ALA A 3 -12.05 -4.60 20.79
C ALA A 3 -12.97 -3.39 20.52
N ALA A 4 -12.60 -2.24 21.09
CA ALA A 4 -13.32 -1.01 20.79
C ALA A 4 -13.03 -0.62 19.32
N PRO A 5 -14.05 -0.21 18.56
CA PRO A 5 -13.85 0.24 17.18
C PRO A 5 -12.93 1.47 17.16
N TYR A 6 -12.14 1.61 16.09
CA TYR A 6 -11.24 2.74 15.90
C TYR A 6 -12.01 4.07 15.78
N GLU A 7 -11.45 5.14 16.35
CA GLU A 7 -12.11 6.45 16.43
C GLU A 7 -12.26 7.11 15.04
N ASN A 8 -11.28 6.95 14.16
CA ASN A 8 -11.27 7.48 12.78
C ASN A 8 -10.32 6.68 11.87
N GLU A 9 -10.34 6.98 10.55
CA GLU A 9 -9.44 6.36 9.56
C GLU A 9 -7.97 6.73 9.83
N ASP A 10 -7.71 7.94 10.32
CA ASP A 10 -6.36 8.42 10.68
C ASP A 10 -5.70 7.60 11.80
N ALA A 11 -6.48 7.10 12.76
CA ALA A 11 -5.99 6.20 13.80
C ALA A 11 -5.55 4.85 13.23
N ILE A 12 -6.27 4.34 12.22
CA ILE A 12 -5.89 3.12 11.51
C ILE A 12 -4.64 3.37 10.65
N GLN A 13 -4.59 4.49 9.93
CA GLN A 13 -3.41 4.89 9.16
C GLN A 13 -2.17 5.00 10.06
N SER A 14 -2.29 5.67 11.21
CA SER A 14 -1.20 5.81 12.18
C SER A 14 -0.76 4.46 12.77
N LEU A 15 -1.70 3.52 12.96
CA LEU A 15 -1.37 2.14 13.33
C LEU A 15 -0.58 1.45 12.21
N LEU A 16 -1.00 1.57 10.95
CA LEU A 16 -0.30 0.95 9.82
C LEU A 16 1.09 1.56 9.57
N GLU A 17 1.26 2.85 9.86
CA GLU A 17 2.55 3.54 9.78
C GLU A 17 3.54 3.00 10.83
N SER A 18 3.06 2.77 12.05
CA SER A 18 3.89 2.26 13.17
C SER A 18 4.05 0.74 13.19
N HIS A 19 3.08 0.02 12.63
CA HIS A 19 2.98 -1.43 12.62
C HIS A 19 2.63 -1.98 11.21
N PRO A 20 3.50 -1.75 10.21
CA PRO A 20 3.24 -2.18 8.83
C PRO A 20 3.14 -3.71 8.69
N GLU A 21 3.64 -4.49 9.65
CA GLU A 21 3.49 -5.95 9.72
C GLU A 21 2.03 -6.41 9.78
N VAL A 22 1.11 -5.54 10.20
CA VAL A 22 -0.34 -5.82 10.21
C VAL A 22 -0.87 -6.10 8.80
N LEU A 23 -0.23 -5.53 7.76
CA LEU A 23 -0.58 -5.78 6.36
C LEU A 23 -0.37 -7.23 5.93
N ALA A 24 0.39 -8.03 6.70
CA ALA A 24 0.58 -9.43 6.38
C ALA A 24 -0.74 -10.23 6.50
N GLY A 25 -1.52 -9.95 7.54
CA GLY A 25 -2.70 -10.76 7.89
C GLY A 25 -2.44 -12.28 7.87
N ASP A 26 -3.51 -13.05 7.73
CA ASP A 26 -3.44 -14.52 7.61
C ASP A 26 -3.16 -14.99 6.16
N GLN A 27 -3.15 -14.07 5.19
CA GLN A 27 -3.13 -14.38 3.75
C GLN A 27 -1.73 -14.73 3.22
N PHE A 28 -0.68 -14.47 4.00
CA PHE A 28 0.70 -14.84 3.67
C PHE A 28 1.29 -15.94 4.58
N ALA A 29 0.42 -16.71 5.26
CA ALA A 29 0.87 -17.78 6.16
C ALA A 29 1.66 -18.86 5.41
N GLY A 30 2.95 -19.03 5.74
CA GLY A 30 3.82 -20.07 5.19
C GLY A 30 4.84 -19.62 4.14
N GLU A 31 4.85 -18.33 3.76
CA GLU A 31 5.89 -17.72 2.92
C GLU A 31 6.96 -17.03 3.78
N GLU A 32 8.06 -16.56 3.18
CA GLU A 32 8.98 -15.67 3.88
C GLU A 32 8.21 -14.45 4.42
N THR A 33 8.50 -14.07 5.67
CA THR A 33 7.83 -12.92 6.30
C THR A 33 8.12 -11.66 5.49
N ARG A 34 7.10 -11.19 4.76
CA ARG A 34 7.14 -9.92 4.06
C ARG A 34 7.33 -8.78 5.06
N ARG A 35 8.16 -7.82 4.67
CA ARG A 35 8.45 -6.59 5.42
C ARG A 35 7.99 -5.44 4.56
N TRP A 36 7.12 -4.59 5.10
CA TRP A 36 6.63 -3.40 4.40
C TRP A 36 7.29 -2.16 4.99
N ALA A 37 7.61 -1.20 4.12
CA ALA A 37 8.07 0.12 4.49
C ALA A 37 7.22 1.18 3.81
N LEU A 38 6.82 2.18 4.59
CA LEU A 38 5.97 3.26 4.12
C LEU A 38 6.77 4.24 3.25
N VAL A 39 6.29 4.50 2.04
CA VAL A 39 6.82 5.57 1.20
C VAL A 39 6.25 6.90 1.66
N ALA A 40 4.92 7.00 1.73
CA ALA A 40 4.20 8.16 2.20
C ALA A 40 2.74 7.83 2.51
N ARG A 41 2.14 8.68 3.34
CA ARG A 41 0.69 8.77 3.55
C ARG A 41 0.09 9.76 2.57
N GLU A 42 -1.21 9.61 2.31
CA GLU A 42 -2.03 10.52 1.51
C GLU A 42 -1.38 10.86 0.15
N VAL A 43 -0.94 9.83 -0.57
CA VAL A 43 -0.25 9.98 -1.85
C VAL A 43 -1.22 10.43 -2.92
N GLU A 44 -1.02 11.65 -3.41
CA GLU A 44 -1.83 12.23 -4.47
C GLU A 44 -1.77 11.41 -5.76
N VAL A 45 -2.93 11.17 -6.37
CA VAL A 45 -3.05 10.56 -7.69
C VAL A 45 -3.82 11.50 -8.61
N PRO A 46 -3.14 12.08 -9.64
CA PRO A 46 -3.81 12.89 -10.64
C PRO A 46 -4.83 12.08 -11.46
N ASP A 47 -5.92 12.72 -11.88
CA ASP A 47 -6.96 12.12 -12.73
C ASP A 47 -6.76 12.41 -14.24
N GLY A 48 -5.62 13.00 -14.62
CA GLY A 48 -5.24 13.33 -16.00
C GLY A 48 -4.04 14.29 -16.10
N GLU A 49 -3.47 14.48 -17.31
CA GLU A 49 -2.44 15.49 -17.55
C GLU A 49 -2.97 16.90 -17.25
N GLY A 50 -2.47 17.53 -16.19
CA GLY A 50 -2.84 18.89 -15.78
C GLY A 50 -4.06 19.01 -14.87
N GLY A 51 -4.63 17.89 -14.40
CA GLY A 51 -5.69 17.89 -13.38
C GLY A 51 -5.15 18.15 -11.97
N SER A 52 -5.93 18.83 -11.12
CA SER A 52 -5.68 18.85 -9.67
C SER A 52 -5.86 17.45 -9.09
N ALA A 53 -5.00 17.00 -8.17
CA ALA A 53 -5.13 15.72 -7.49
C ALA A 53 -6.53 15.55 -6.90
N ARG A 54 -7.37 14.77 -7.58
CA ARG A 54 -8.78 14.59 -7.20
C ARG A 54 -8.95 13.61 -6.06
N TRP A 55 -7.98 12.72 -5.91
CA TRP A 55 -8.00 11.63 -4.98
C TRP A 55 -6.61 11.40 -4.39
N SER A 56 -6.59 10.80 -3.21
CA SER A 56 -5.39 10.54 -2.43
C SER A 56 -5.47 9.09 -1.95
N LEU A 57 -4.43 8.33 -2.25
CA LEU A 57 -4.23 6.98 -1.73
C LEU A 57 -3.79 7.10 -0.27
N ASP A 58 -4.47 6.41 0.64
CA ASP A 58 -4.15 6.51 2.06
C ASP A 58 -2.67 6.21 2.33
N HIS A 59 -2.16 5.06 1.86
CA HIS A 59 -0.78 4.63 2.11
C HIS A 59 -0.17 3.99 0.86
N LEU A 60 1.04 4.42 0.48
CA LEU A 60 1.89 3.70 -0.47
C LEU A 60 3.05 3.06 0.27
N ASN A 61 3.18 1.75 0.18
CA ASN A 61 4.27 0.98 0.78
C ASN A 61 5.11 0.28 -0.29
N LEU A 62 6.31 -0.15 0.08
CA LEU A 62 7.15 -1.07 -0.67
C LEU A 62 7.53 -2.25 0.21
N ASP A 63 7.82 -3.40 -0.41
CA ASP A 63 8.35 -4.58 0.29
C ASP A 63 9.78 -4.93 -0.15
N GLN A 64 10.39 -5.93 0.48
CA GLN A 64 11.75 -6.36 0.15
C GLN A 64 11.93 -6.81 -1.31
N ASP A 65 10.84 -7.10 -2.02
CA ASP A 65 10.81 -7.49 -3.43
C ASP A 65 10.56 -6.31 -4.38
N ALA A 66 10.63 -5.09 -3.83
CA ALA A 66 10.39 -3.83 -4.52
C ALA A 66 8.96 -3.75 -5.11
N ILE A 67 7.99 -4.46 -4.55
CA ILE A 67 6.59 -4.46 -5.02
C ILE A 67 5.84 -3.28 -4.38
N PRO A 68 5.33 -2.32 -5.19
CA PRO A 68 4.45 -1.25 -4.70
C PRO A 68 3.17 -1.83 -4.14
N THR A 69 2.85 -1.46 -2.90
CA THR A 69 1.66 -1.89 -2.18
C THR A 69 0.79 -0.67 -1.88
N LEU A 70 -0.31 -0.53 -2.62
CA LEU A 70 -1.33 0.49 -2.46
C LEU A 70 -2.29 0.04 -1.37
N VAL A 71 -2.44 0.84 -0.32
CA VAL A 71 -3.28 0.51 0.83
C VAL A 71 -4.35 1.58 0.97
N GLU A 72 -5.60 1.13 1.03
CA GLU A 72 -6.77 1.96 1.27
C GLU A 72 -7.48 1.51 2.55
N VAL A 73 -7.70 2.44 3.45
CA VAL A 73 -8.31 2.23 4.76
C VAL A 73 -9.78 2.64 4.71
N LYS A 74 -10.66 1.80 5.26
CA LYS A 74 -12.07 2.14 5.41
C LYS A 74 -12.61 1.71 6.76
N ARG A 75 -13.46 2.55 7.35
CA ARG A 75 -14.24 2.17 8.53
C ARG A 75 -15.55 1.50 8.17
N ARG A 76 -16.06 0.67 9.08
CA ARG A 76 -17.39 0.07 9.06
C ARG A 76 -18.50 1.09 8.84
N SER A 77 -18.39 2.25 9.46
CA SER A 77 -19.39 3.32 9.40
C SER A 77 -19.31 4.15 8.12
N ASP A 78 -18.30 3.93 7.27
CA ASP A 78 -18.20 4.66 6.02
C ASP A 78 -19.35 4.24 5.09
N THR A 79 -20.21 5.22 4.80
CA THR A 79 -21.39 5.06 3.94
C THR A 79 -21.06 5.23 2.45
N ARG A 80 -19.81 5.57 2.10
CA ARG A 80 -19.35 5.53 0.71
C ARG A 80 -19.66 4.16 0.13
N SER A 81 -20.14 4.14 -1.11
CA SER A 81 -20.57 2.88 -1.69
C SER A 81 -19.34 1.99 -1.84
N ARG A 82 -19.41 0.71 -1.45
CA ARG A 82 -18.31 -0.27 -1.65
C ARG A 82 -17.74 -0.28 -3.07
N ARG A 83 -18.54 0.13 -4.06
CA ARG A 83 -18.15 0.26 -5.47
C ARG A 83 -17.20 1.44 -5.71
N GLU A 84 -17.35 2.50 -4.94
CA GLU A 84 -16.50 3.69 -5.00
C GLU A 84 -15.08 3.37 -4.55
N VAL A 85 -14.89 2.70 -3.41
CA VAL A 85 -13.54 2.35 -2.92
C VAL A 85 -12.82 1.39 -3.88
N ILE A 86 -13.54 0.44 -4.46
CA ILE A 86 -12.98 -0.45 -5.48
C ILE A 86 -12.57 0.35 -6.72
N GLY A 87 -13.45 1.24 -7.19
CA GLY A 87 -13.16 2.13 -8.32
C GLY A 87 -11.92 2.98 -8.06
N GLN A 88 -11.84 3.63 -6.89
CA GLN A 88 -10.69 4.43 -6.47
C GLN A 88 -9.39 3.64 -6.48
N MET A 89 -9.39 2.43 -5.89
CA MET A 89 -8.20 1.58 -5.92
C MET A 89 -7.74 1.26 -7.35
N PHE A 90 -8.69 0.98 -8.26
CA PHE A 90 -8.36 0.76 -9.66
C PHE A 90 -7.91 2.03 -10.39
N ASP A 91 -8.47 3.19 -10.05
CA ASP A 91 -8.00 4.47 -10.57
C ASP A 91 -6.56 4.72 -10.12
N TYR A 92 -6.20 4.42 -8.86
CA TYR A 92 -4.82 4.51 -8.38
C TYR A 92 -3.88 3.55 -9.07
N ALA A 93 -4.28 2.28 -9.19
CA ALA A 93 -3.51 1.25 -9.87
C ALA A 93 -3.26 1.59 -11.36
N ALA A 94 -4.26 2.16 -12.04
CA ALA A 94 -4.18 2.48 -13.46
C ALA A 94 -3.42 3.79 -13.74
N ASN A 95 -3.58 4.81 -12.88
CA ASN A 95 -3.02 6.13 -13.12
C ASN A 95 -1.71 6.38 -12.38
N GLY A 96 -1.59 5.89 -11.13
CA GLY A 96 -0.43 6.11 -10.26
C GLY A 96 0.92 5.89 -10.95
N PRO A 97 1.15 4.73 -11.61
CA PRO A 97 2.41 4.47 -12.33
C PRO A 97 2.77 5.48 -13.42
N SER A 98 1.80 6.23 -13.97
CA SER A 98 2.06 7.28 -14.98
C SER A 98 2.48 8.61 -14.35
N TYR A 99 2.24 8.82 -13.05
CA TYR A 99 2.47 10.08 -12.35
C TYR A 99 3.53 9.98 -11.25
N TRP A 100 3.71 8.81 -10.64
CA TRP A 100 4.70 8.59 -9.60
C TRP A 100 6.09 8.40 -10.20
N ALA A 101 6.74 9.50 -10.54
CA ALA A 101 8.13 9.46 -10.97
C ALA A 101 8.99 8.84 -9.85
N ILE A 102 9.90 7.93 -10.24
CA ILE A 102 10.67 7.16 -9.27
C ILE A 102 11.49 8.04 -8.30
N GLY A 103 11.97 9.19 -8.77
CA GLY A 103 12.69 10.17 -7.95
C GLY A 103 11.83 10.82 -6.86
N ASP A 104 10.53 11.01 -7.11
CA ASP A 104 9.59 11.56 -6.13
C ASP A 104 9.28 10.53 -5.04
N LEU A 105 9.14 9.26 -5.43
CA LEU A 105 8.98 8.15 -4.48
C LEU A 105 10.23 7.97 -3.61
N GLN A 106 11.42 8.04 -4.20
CA GLN A 106 12.70 8.03 -3.48
C GLN A 106 12.79 9.15 -2.44
N THR A 107 12.44 10.37 -2.86
CA THR A 107 12.46 11.55 -1.99
C THR A 107 11.46 11.41 -0.84
N SER A 108 10.25 10.93 -1.14
CA SER A 108 9.21 10.72 -0.13
C SER A 108 9.62 9.65 0.88
N PHE A 109 10.15 8.52 0.40
CA PHE A 109 10.67 7.45 1.25
C PHE A 109 11.80 7.92 2.17
N ALA A 110 12.77 8.65 1.63
CA ALA A 110 13.88 9.21 2.41
C ALA A 110 13.38 10.19 3.50
N LYS A 111 12.35 10.97 3.20
CA LYS A 111 11.71 11.86 4.17
C LYS A 111 10.98 11.07 5.27
N THR A 112 10.21 10.06 4.90
CA THR A 112 9.46 9.20 5.83
C THR A 112 10.40 8.43 6.78
N HIS A 113 11.58 8.05 6.31
CA HIS A 113 12.56 7.30 7.10
C HIS A 113 13.79 8.12 7.53
N ALA A 114 13.68 9.46 7.57
CA ALA A 114 14.80 10.34 7.91
C ALA A 114 15.38 10.08 9.32
N ASP A 115 14.56 9.60 10.25
CA ASP A 115 14.98 9.26 11.62
C ASP A 115 15.78 7.95 11.70
N LEU A 116 15.74 7.11 10.65
CA LEU A 116 16.40 5.80 10.64
C LEU A 116 17.84 5.87 10.12
N SER A 117 18.05 6.58 9.01
CA SER A 117 19.36 6.98 8.47
C SER A 117 19.19 8.02 7.38
N SER A 118 20.22 8.87 7.19
CA SER A 118 20.33 9.74 6.02
C SER A 118 20.87 9.04 4.77
N ASP A 119 21.37 7.80 4.91
CA ASP A 119 21.83 6.97 3.80
C ASP A 119 20.71 6.03 3.33
N SER A 120 20.33 6.19 2.07
CA SER A 120 19.28 5.39 1.42
C SER A 120 19.57 3.89 1.43
N ILE A 121 20.85 3.50 1.29
CA ILE A 121 21.28 2.09 1.27
C ILE A 121 21.10 1.49 2.67
N GLU A 122 21.60 2.19 3.68
CA GLU A 122 21.48 1.75 5.08
C GLU A 122 20.01 1.67 5.51
N THR A 123 19.18 2.63 5.09
CA THR A 123 17.73 2.61 5.34
C THR A 123 17.07 1.38 4.75
N LEU A 124 17.35 1.04 3.48
CA LEU A 124 16.81 -0.17 2.84
C LEU A 124 17.25 -1.45 3.57
N GLN A 125 18.53 -1.53 3.95
CA GLN A 125 19.07 -2.69 4.68
C GLN A 125 18.45 -2.84 6.08
N LYS A 126 18.23 -1.73 6.81
CA LYS A 126 17.56 -1.76 8.11
C LYS A 126 16.11 -2.21 8.02
N LEU A 127 15.39 -1.80 6.97
CA LEU A 127 13.98 -2.12 6.77
C LEU A 127 13.76 -3.53 6.22
N PHE A 128 14.61 -3.96 5.28
CA PHE A 128 14.40 -5.18 4.50
C PHE A 128 15.48 -6.25 4.69
N GLY A 129 16.53 -5.96 5.46
CA GLY A 129 17.67 -6.85 5.72
C GLY A 129 18.80 -6.72 4.69
N ASP A 130 19.97 -7.27 5.04
CA ASP A 130 21.21 -7.17 4.27
C ASP A 130 21.17 -7.84 2.88
N GLY A 131 20.13 -8.64 2.61
CA GLY A 131 19.94 -9.33 1.33
C GLY A 131 19.40 -8.45 0.20
N VAL A 132 18.96 -7.22 0.50
CA VAL A 132 18.47 -6.29 -0.53
C VAL A 132 19.62 -5.66 -1.29
N ASP A 133 19.58 -5.77 -2.62
CA ASP A 133 20.44 -5.02 -3.53
C ASP A 133 19.92 -3.58 -3.64
N ALA A 134 20.51 -2.68 -2.86
CA ALA A 134 20.08 -1.29 -2.81
C ALA A 134 20.31 -0.52 -4.12
N GLU A 135 21.30 -0.92 -4.94
CA GLU A 135 21.55 -0.29 -6.24
C GLU A 135 20.47 -0.70 -7.25
N ALA A 136 20.03 -1.95 -7.22
CA ALA A 136 18.98 -2.47 -8.11
C ALA A 136 17.55 -2.22 -7.61
N TYR A 137 17.38 -1.87 -6.33
CA TYR A 137 16.06 -1.80 -5.68
C TYR A 137 15.11 -0.81 -6.37
N TRP A 138 15.51 0.45 -6.51
CA TRP A 138 14.66 1.48 -7.12
C TRP A 138 14.39 1.26 -8.61
N PRO A 139 15.38 0.85 -9.44
CA PRO A 139 15.09 0.37 -10.79
C PRO A 139 14.05 -0.76 -10.83
N ARG A 140 14.06 -1.68 -9.86
CA ARG A 140 13.06 -2.76 -9.74
C ARG A 140 11.69 -2.23 -9.33
N VAL A 141 11.61 -1.23 -8.44
CA VAL A 141 10.35 -0.54 -8.10
C VAL A 141 9.74 0.10 -9.35
N GLU A 142 10.55 0.82 -10.12
CA GLU A 142 10.10 1.45 -11.37
C GLU A 142 9.62 0.41 -12.39
N ASP A 143 10.35 -0.68 -12.58
CA ASP A 143 9.95 -1.78 -13.45
C ASP A 143 8.64 -2.43 -12.98
N ASN A 144 8.48 -2.66 -11.69
CA ASN A 144 7.25 -3.21 -11.12
C ASN A 144 6.04 -2.28 -11.37
N LEU A 145 6.18 -0.98 -11.11
CA LEU A 145 5.14 0.02 -11.41
C LEU A 145 4.76 0.00 -12.90
N ARG A 146 5.75 0.08 -13.80
CA ARG A 146 5.51 0.13 -15.26
C ARG A 146 4.84 -1.11 -15.81
N ASN A 147 5.08 -2.28 -15.20
CA ASN A 147 4.48 -3.55 -15.61
C ASN A 147 3.18 -3.87 -14.87
N GLY A 148 2.68 -2.99 -14.00
CA GLY A 148 1.47 -3.25 -13.20
C GLY A 148 1.65 -4.37 -12.16
N ARG A 149 2.89 -4.69 -11.81
CA ARG A 149 3.22 -5.61 -10.71
C ARG A 149 3.10 -4.86 -9.39
N ILE A 150 1.87 -4.76 -8.92
CA ILE A 150 1.49 -4.02 -7.72
C ILE A 150 0.60 -4.86 -6.82
N ARG A 151 0.52 -4.48 -5.56
CA ARG A 151 -0.38 -5.06 -4.58
C ARG A 151 -1.39 -4.02 -4.13
N MET A 152 -2.66 -4.40 -4.11
CA MET A 152 -3.77 -3.56 -3.64
C MET A 152 -4.33 -4.18 -2.36
N ILE A 153 -4.30 -3.45 -1.25
CA ILE A 153 -4.80 -3.94 0.04
C ILE A 153 -5.91 -3.02 0.53
N PHE A 154 -7.07 -3.62 0.77
CA PHE A 154 -8.16 -2.95 1.48
C PHE A 154 -8.05 -3.28 2.97
N VAL A 155 -7.87 -2.27 3.82
CA VAL A 155 -7.82 -2.45 5.28
C VAL A 155 -9.13 -1.95 5.89
N VAL A 156 -9.76 -2.80 6.70
CA VAL A 156 -11.05 -2.49 7.33
C VAL A 156 -11.11 -2.96 8.77
N ASP A 157 -11.87 -2.27 9.62
CA ASP A 157 -12.11 -2.66 11.02
C ASP A 157 -13.26 -3.67 11.18
N ASP A 158 -14.12 -3.83 10.17
CA ASP A 158 -15.15 -4.87 10.06
C ASP A 158 -15.35 -5.23 8.59
N MET A 159 -14.99 -6.46 8.20
CA MET A 159 -14.96 -6.88 6.80
C MET A 159 -16.37 -7.05 6.20
N PRO A 160 -16.79 -6.24 5.22
CA PRO A 160 -18.07 -6.45 4.55
C PRO A 160 -18.00 -7.72 3.69
N PRO A 161 -18.91 -8.71 3.86
CA PRO A 161 -18.87 -9.96 3.08
C PRO A 161 -18.90 -9.77 1.57
N GLU A 162 -19.49 -8.68 1.10
CA GLU A 162 -19.53 -8.33 -0.32
C GLU A 162 -18.19 -7.84 -0.84
N LEU A 163 -17.46 -7.02 -0.06
CA LEU A 163 -16.12 -6.57 -0.43
C LEU A 163 -15.18 -7.78 -0.48
N LEU A 164 -15.23 -8.64 0.54
CA LEU A 164 -14.45 -9.87 0.59
C LEU A 164 -14.68 -10.74 -0.65
N ARG A 165 -15.95 -10.99 -1.03
CA ARG A 165 -16.27 -11.78 -2.24
C ARG A 165 -15.71 -11.16 -3.52
N ILE A 166 -15.71 -9.82 -3.63
CA ILE A 166 -15.15 -9.14 -4.81
C ILE A 166 -13.63 -9.29 -4.82
N VAL A 167 -12.96 -9.05 -3.69
CA VAL A 167 -11.51 -9.22 -3.57
C VAL A 167 -11.09 -10.65 -3.86
N GLU A 168 -11.75 -11.67 -3.30
CA GLU A 168 -11.49 -13.08 -3.58
C GLU A 168 -11.74 -13.47 -5.05
N PHE A 169 -12.70 -12.81 -5.71
CA PHE A 169 -12.90 -12.99 -7.15
C PHE A 169 -11.72 -12.40 -7.93
N LEU A 170 -11.36 -11.15 -7.65
CA LEU A 170 -10.28 -10.44 -8.34
C LEU A 170 -8.92 -11.13 -8.12
N ALA A 171 -8.62 -11.56 -6.90
CA ALA A 171 -7.39 -12.27 -6.55
C ALA A 171 -7.20 -13.55 -7.38
N ARG A 172 -8.29 -14.21 -7.80
CA ARG A 172 -8.24 -15.40 -8.67
C ARG A 172 -8.11 -15.07 -10.16
N GLN A 173 -8.39 -13.84 -10.57
CA GLN A 173 -8.39 -13.42 -11.98
C GLN A 173 -7.13 -12.65 -12.37
N MET A 174 -6.54 -11.90 -11.43
CA MET A 174 -5.33 -11.13 -11.69
C MET A 174 -4.12 -12.04 -11.82
N ARG A 175 -3.20 -11.65 -12.72
CA ARG A 175 -1.97 -12.41 -13.02
C ARG A 175 -0.74 -11.70 -12.48
N ASP A 176 -0.60 -10.42 -12.80
CA ASP A 176 0.58 -9.62 -12.46
C ASP A 176 0.36 -8.76 -11.21
N ALA A 177 -0.89 -8.31 -10.99
CA ALA A 177 -1.29 -7.56 -9.80
C ALA A 177 -1.88 -8.50 -8.73
N GLU A 178 -1.73 -8.10 -7.47
CA GLU A 178 -2.27 -8.79 -6.32
C GLU A 178 -3.34 -7.94 -5.64
N VAL A 179 -4.37 -8.57 -5.07
CA VAL A 179 -5.40 -7.87 -4.30
C VAL A 179 -5.79 -8.65 -3.06
N TYR A 180 -5.82 -7.95 -1.93
CA TYR A 180 -6.07 -8.52 -0.61
C TYR A 180 -7.01 -7.64 0.21
N ALA A 181 -7.63 -8.25 1.21
CA ALA A 181 -8.48 -7.54 2.16
C ALA A 181 -8.08 -7.94 3.57
N VAL A 182 -7.67 -6.99 4.40
CA VAL A 182 -7.18 -7.22 5.76
C VAL A 182 -8.19 -6.65 6.76
N GLU A 183 -8.66 -7.47 7.69
CA GLU A 183 -9.48 -7.03 8.81
C GLU A 183 -8.60 -6.81 10.04
N ILE A 184 -8.62 -5.60 10.60
CA ILE A 184 -7.90 -5.27 11.84
C ILE A 184 -8.87 -5.23 13.02
N ARG A 185 -8.42 -5.71 14.19
CA ARG A 185 -9.23 -5.83 15.41
C ARG A 185 -8.48 -5.35 16.64
#